data_AF-A0A8J5G3S1-F1
#
_entry.id   AF-A0A8J5G3S1-F1
#
_cell.length_a   1.000
_cell.length_b   1.000
_cell.length_c   1.000
_cell.angle_alpha   90.00
_cell.angle_beta   90.00
_cell.angle_gamma   90.00
#
_symmetry.space_group_name_H-M   'P 1'
#
loop_
_entity.id
_entity.type
_entity.pdbx_description
1 polymer ?
#
loop_
_entity_poly.entity_id
_entity_poly.type
_entity_poly.pdbx_seq_one_letter_code
_entity_poly.pdbx_strand_id
1 'polypeptide(L)'
;MDKIPLPPHSFPFRSCNPNRLLFAPRIPLTPRAPHILCSSSDPPTDAKAPSLVRFLRSFPDWTDAVKELGVRKRRHLYTPDDWRAHRSSSRHLRHLLSSLSSRVILSLIPPVSVLTAVAAAVTLYNSAVANAWLPPGFFPQLRSSALPYQLTAPALALLLVFRTEAAYSRFEEGRMAWMRIMAGASELAGMVMSTRGAEEDSIVKHSLLNYIMAFPVALKCHVISGSDIETDLNNLLEVEDLAVILRSKHRPHCIIEFISQSIQVLHIEEQKRNLLESRLCCFHEGLGVCEQLLGIPIPLSYTRLTSRFLVLWHLTLPVILWDDCQWMVIPATFISAASLFCIEEDSDHPLFLENFASLCYVTGEASFLTANLYIVALSLCDVLPDAFWVGTIVLLRFKEVGVLIEEPFPMLALDELCKQLQNRIREAIATENSVHERLLCKTKGRPDGHSVNGWPNSKNEEG
;
A
#
# COMPACT_ATOMS: atom_id res chain seq x y z
N MET A 1 0.18 17.02 61.82
CA MET A 1 1.47 17.40 61.25
C MET A 1 1.73 16.49 60.07
N ASP A 2 1.54 16.83 58.79
CA ASP A 2 1.04 18.02 58.13
C ASP A 2 0.37 17.57 56.81
N LYS A 3 -0.72 18.27 56.45
CA LYS A 3 -1.39 18.21 55.16
C LYS A 3 -0.70 19.20 54.22
N ILE A 4 -0.45 18.82 52.96
CA ILE A 4 -0.42 19.78 51.83
C ILE A 4 -1.09 19.12 50.61
N PRO A 5 -2.28 19.60 50.18
CA PRO A 5 -2.97 19.16 48.97
C PRO A 5 -2.70 20.07 47.75
N LEU A 6 -2.94 19.51 46.56
CA LEU A 6 -2.82 20.10 45.23
C LEU A 6 -3.69 21.37 45.02
N PRO A 7 -3.28 22.33 44.17
CA PRO A 7 -4.05 23.54 43.87
C PRO A 7 -5.06 23.36 42.72
N PRO A 8 -6.23 24.04 42.75
CA PRO A 8 -7.11 24.21 41.60
C PRO A 8 -6.89 25.59 40.95
N HIS A 9 -6.88 25.67 39.62
CA HIS A 9 -7.00 26.95 38.92
C HIS A 9 -8.00 26.86 37.76
N SER A 10 -9.14 27.50 38.01
CA SER A 10 -10.16 27.96 37.08
C SER A 10 -9.71 29.23 36.36
N PHE A 11 -10.02 29.35 35.06
CA PHE A 11 -10.10 30.63 34.32
C PHE A 11 -11.06 30.46 33.11
N PRO A 12 -11.67 31.53 32.59
CA PRO A 12 -13.12 31.59 32.36
C PRO A 12 -13.53 31.65 30.89
N PHE A 13 -14.77 31.23 30.63
CA PHE A 13 -15.51 31.47 29.39
C PHE A 13 -15.73 32.98 29.17
N ARG A 14 -15.40 33.47 27.97
CA ARG A 14 -15.79 34.81 27.49
C ARG A 14 -16.72 34.64 26.30
N SER A 15 -17.99 35.01 26.48
CA SER A 15 -18.95 35.17 25.38
C SER A 15 -18.73 36.52 24.70
N CYS A 16 -18.90 36.58 23.38
CA CYS A 16 -19.06 37.82 22.64
C CYS A 16 -20.30 37.71 21.75
N ASN A 17 -21.22 38.65 21.99
CA ASN A 17 -22.56 38.79 21.42
C ASN A 17 -22.50 39.26 19.95
N PRO A 18 -23.45 38.87 19.07
CA PRO A 18 -23.53 39.33 17.69
C PRO A 18 -24.36 40.62 17.62
N ASN A 19 -23.80 41.68 17.01
CA ASN A 19 -24.51 42.77 16.30
C ASN A 19 -23.64 44.03 16.23
N ARG A 20 -22.97 44.24 15.09
CA ARG A 20 -22.74 45.58 14.53
C ARG A 20 -22.40 45.48 13.04
N LEU A 21 -23.44 45.49 12.23
CA LEU A 21 -23.38 45.94 10.83
C LEU A 21 -23.40 47.48 10.82
N LEU A 22 -22.63 48.10 9.91
CA LEU A 22 -23.10 49.05 8.88
C LEU A 22 -21.96 49.98 8.35
N PHE A 23 -21.78 49.95 7.01
CA PHE A 23 -21.23 50.95 6.04
C PHE A 23 -19.91 51.69 6.34
N ALA A 24 -18.97 52.03 5.44
CA ALA A 24 -18.57 51.87 4.02
C ALA A 24 -17.16 52.61 3.90
N PRO A 25 -16.46 52.84 2.76
CA PRO A 25 -16.67 52.46 1.35
C PRO A 25 -15.45 51.76 0.68
N ARG A 26 -15.65 51.35 -0.59
CA ARG A 26 -14.67 50.72 -1.49
C ARG A 26 -13.64 51.73 -2.03
N ILE A 27 -12.37 51.31 -2.12
CA ILE A 27 -11.34 51.86 -2.99
C ILE A 27 -10.73 50.68 -3.78
N PRO A 28 -10.54 50.78 -5.11
CA PRO A 28 -10.12 49.65 -5.93
C PRO A 28 -8.60 49.45 -5.84
N LEU A 29 -8.16 48.32 -5.29
CA LEU A 29 -6.78 47.86 -5.42
C LEU A 29 -6.75 46.73 -6.45
N THR A 30 -6.33 47.09 -7.65
CA THR A 30 -5.87 46.17 -8.69
C THR A 30 -4.82 45.23 -8.10
N PRO A 31 -5.00 43.89 -8.09
CA PRO A 31 -3.92 43.00 -7.73
C PRO A 31 -2.93 42.95 -8.90
N ARG A 32 -1.81 43.66 -8.73
CA ARG A 32 -0.62 43.51 -9.55
C ARG A 32 -0.17 42.05 -9.38
N ALA A 33 -0.26 41.28 -10.46
CA ALA A 33 0.19 39.90 -10.48
C ALA A 33 1.65 39.84 -9.99
N PRO A 34 1.98 38.97 -9.01
CA PRO A 34 3.36 38.57 -8.87
C PRO A 34 3.68 37.75 -10.12
N HIS A 35 4.49 38.32 -11.01
CA HIS A 35 5.22 37.54 -12.00
C HIS A 35 6.13 36.58 -11.23
N ILE A 36 5.58 35.44 -10.83
CA ILE A 36 6.36 34.26 -10.54
C ILE A 36 6.91 33.86 -11.90
N LEU A 37 8.15 34.28 -12.15
CA LEU A 37 8.98 33.68 -13.18
C LEU A 37 8.90 32.17 -12.96
N CYS A 38 8.21 31.49 -13.87
CA CYS A 38 8.44 30.09 -14.15
C CYS A 38 9.92 29.94 -14.51
N SER A 39 10.76 29.76 -13.48
CA SER A 39 11.97 28.99 -13.64
C SER A 39 11.50 27.56 -13.91
N SER A 40 11.43 27.19 -15.19
CA SER A 40 11.65 25.81 -15.58
C SER A 40 12.97 25.39 -14.95
N SER A 41 12.93 24.78 -13.78
CA SER A 41 14.02 23.94 -13.33
C SER A 41 13.98 22.72 -14.24
N ASP A 42 14.59 22.86 -15.41
CA ASP A 42 15.12 21.73 -16.16
C ASP A 42 15.85 20.81 -15.17
N PRO A 43 15.79 19.48 -15.34
CA PRO A 43 16.65 18.59 -14.55
C PRO A 43 18.09 19.11 -14.69
N PRO A 44 18.89 19.13 -13.61
CA PRO A 44 20.20 19.77 -13.66
C PRO A 44 20.97 19.19 -14.83
N THR A 45 21.33 20.04 -15.80
CA THR A 45 22.13 19.64 -16.95
C THR A 45 23.39 18.91 -16.46
N ASP A 46 23.40 17.58 -16.63
CA ASP A 46 24.41 16.59 -16.22
C ASP A 46 25.80 16.77 -16.89
N ALA A 47 26.07 17.95 -17.46
CA ALA A 47 27.25 18.21 -18.25
C ALA A 47 28.51 18.56 -17.43
N LYS A 48 28.43 18.68 -16.09
CA LYS A 48 29.54 19.17 -15.24
C LYS A 48 29.96 18.27 -14.08
N ALA A 49 29.42 17.06 -13.94
CA ALA A 49 29.90 16.13 -12.91
C ALA A 49 31.23 15.48 -13.35
N PRO A 50 32.28 15.42 -12.50
CA PRO A 50 33.51 14.71 -12.84
C PRO A 50 33.23 13.23 -13.15
N SER A 51 34.00 12.63 -14.07
CA SER A 51 33.76 11.27 -14.59
C SER A 51 33.60 10.20 -13.52
N LEU A 52 34.32 10.35 -12.40
CA LEU A 52 34.28 9.46 -11.24
C LEU A 52 32.95 9.59 -10.47
N VAL A 53 32.41 10.80 -10.31
CA VAL A 53 31.09 11.00 -9.69
C VAL A 53 29.98 10.44 -10.60
N ARG A 54 30.11 10.57 -11.92
CA ARG A 54 29.17 9.99 -12.88
C ARG A 54 29.18 8.46 -12.82
N PHE A 55 30.37 7.86 -12.73
CA PHE A 55 30.52 6.40 -12.57
C PHE A 55 30.00 5.90 -11.21
N LEU A 56 30.22 6.66 -10.13
CA LEU A 56 29.71 6.31 -8.80
C LEU A 56 28.17 6.46 -8.70
N ARG A 57 27.56 7.33 -9.50
CA ARG A 57 26.10 7.52 -9.55
C ARG A 57 25.38 6.62 -10.55
N SER A 58 26.05 6.19 -11.62
CA SER A 58 25.40 5.40 -12.68
C SER A 58 24.77 4.10 -12.20
N PHE A 59 25.34 3.47 -11.16
CA PHE A 59 24.78 2.25 -10.57
C PHE A 59 23.57 2.53 -9.66
N PRO A 60 23.64 3.46 -8.69
CA PRO A 60 22.46 3.93 -7.94
C PRO A 60 21.30 4.40 -8.83
N ASP A 61 21.60 5.20 -9.86
CA ASP A 61 20.59 5.73 -10.78
C ASP A 61 19.91 4.60 -11.57
N TRP A 62 20.66 3.56 -11.94
CA TRP A 62 20.10 2.35 -12.57
C TRP A 62 19.20 1.58 -11.61
N THR A 63 19.60 1.39 -10.35
CA THR A 63 18.76 0.71 -9.36
C THR A 63 17.47 1.48 -9.09
N ASP A 64 17.54 2.81 -9.00
CA ASP A 64 16.36 3.66 -8.77
C ASP A 64 15.42 3.59 -9.98
N ALA A 65 15.95 3.58 -11.21
CA ALA A 65 15.14 3.37 -12.41
C ALA A 65 14.44 1.99 -12.42
N VAL A 66 15.10 0.94 -11.93
CA VAL A 66 14.49 -0.40 -11.80
C VAL A 66 13.38 -0.42 -10.75
N LYS A 67 13.54 0.33 -9.65
CA LYS A 67 12.52 0.49 -8.59
C LYS A 67 11.28 1.23 -9.13
N GLU A 68 11.49 2.37 -9.80
CA GLU A 68 10.44 3.18 -10.44
C GLU A 68 9.63 2.40 -11.50
N LEU A 69 10.27 1.52 -12.26
CA LEU A 69 9.58 0.63 -13.21
C LEU A 69 8.60 -0.33 -12.52
N GLY A 70 8.87 -0.71 -11.27
CA GLY A 70 7.98 -1.54 -10.45
C GLY A 70 6.67 -0.85 -10.09
N VAL A 71 6.73 0.43 -9.73
CA VAL A 71 5.58 1.27 -9.37
C VAL A 71 4.59 1.39 -10.53
N ARG A 72 5.12 1.47 -11.77
CA ARG A 72 4.30 1.66 -12.98
C ARG A 72 3.68 0.37 -13.53
N LYS A 73 4.00 -0.79 -12.95
CA LYS A 73 3.51 -2.07 -13.48
C LYS A 73 2.08 -2.33 -13.05
N ARG A 74 1.16 -2.35 -14.03
CA ARG A 74 -0.25 -2.74 -13.80
C ARG A 74 -0.33 -4.16 -13.25
N ARG A 75 -1.07 -4.32 -12.15
CA ARG A 75 -1.32 -5.62 -11.51
C ARG A 75 -2.70 -6.15 -11.89
N HIS A 76 -2.82 -7.47 -11.99
CA HIS A 76 -4.07 -8.17 -12.24
C HIS A 76 -4.55 -8.86 -10.95
N LEU A 77 -5.85 -9.11 -10.86
CA LEU A 77 -6.42 -9.92 -9.79
C LEU A 77 -6.16 -11.40 -10.05
N TYR A 78 -5.96 -12.15 -8.96
CA TYR A 78 -5.73 -13.58 -9.05
C TYR A 78 -6.98 -14.31 -9.58
N THR A 79 -6.81 -15.06 -10.66
CA THR A 79 -7.81 -15.99 -11.17
C THR A 79 -7.77 -17.33 -10.40
N PRO A 80 -8.82 -18.16 -10.49
CA PRO A 80 -8.80 -19.51 -9.90
C PRO A 80 -7.61 -20.36 -10.38
N ASP A 81 -7.14 -20.14 -11.60
CA ASP A 81 -5.98 -20.84 -12.17
C ASP A 81 -4.67 -20.31 -11.59
N ASP A 82 -4.56 -19.00 -11.35
CA ASP A 82 -3.42 -18.43 -10.62
C ASP A 82 -3.34 -18.98 -9.20
N TRP A 83 -4.49 -19.14 -8.52
CA TRP A 83 -4.56 -19.79 -7.21
C TRP A 83 -4.19 -21.27 -7.26
N ARG A 84 -4.52 -21.98 -8.34
CA ARG A 84 -4.08 -23.37 -8.55
C ARG A 84 -2.58 -23.44 -8.78
N ALA A 85 -2.03 -22.58 -9.62
CA ALA A 85 -0.58 -22.47 -9.85
C ALA A 85 0.16 -22.09 -8.55
N HIS A 86 -0.41 -21.22 -7.73
CA HIS A 86 0.15 -20.81 -6.44
C HIS A 86 0.20 -21.94 -5.40
N ARG A 87 -0.74 -22.89 -5.43
CA ARG A 87 -0.77 -24.06 -4.53
C ARG A 87 0.13 -25.21 -4.97
N SER A 88 0.63 -25.20 -6.20
CA SER A 88 1.47 -26.29 -6.72
C SER A 88 2.77 -26.46 -5.94
N SER A 89 3.22 -27.70 -5.71
CA SER A 89 4.46 -28.00 -4.99
C SER A 89 5.73 -27.59 -5.77
N SER A 90 5.65 -27.61 -7.11
CA SER A 90 6.71 -27.13 -8.02
C SER A 90 6.92 -25.61 -7.96
N ARG A 91 6.09 -24.90 -7.18
CA ARG A 91 6.23 -23.48 -6.90
C ARG A 91 7.64 -23.12 -6.40
N HIS A 92 8.21 -23.91 -5.50
CA HIS A 92 9.51 -23.61 -4.89
C HIS A 92 10.63 -23.57 -5.94
N LEU A 93 10.65 -24.54 -6.85
CA LEU A 93 11.67 -24.62 -7.89
C LEU A 93 11.52 -23.53 -8.96
N ARG A 94 10.28 -23.18 -9.33
CA ARG A 94 10.04 -22.04 -10.22
C ARG A 94 10.49 -20.73 -9.61
N HIS A 95 10.19 -20.52 -8.32
CA HIS A 95 10.57 -19.30 -7.61
C HIS A 95 12.08 -19.20 -7.38
N LEU A 96 12.76 -20.31 -7.12
CA LEU A 96 14.22 -20.34 -7.09
C LEU A 96 14.85 -19.81 -8.38
N LEU A 97 14.38 -20.35 -9.50
CA LEU A 97 14.92 -20.02 -10.80
C LEU A 97 14.56 -18.59 -11.24
N SER A 98 13.40 -18.07 -10.82
CA SER A 98 13.00 -16.68 -11.07
C SER A 98 13.59 -15.68 -10.05
N SER A 99 14.03 -16.14 -8.88
CA SER A 99 14.55 -15.27 -7.82
C SER A 99 15.79 -14.48 -8.29
N LEU A 100 16.70 -15.14 -9.02
CA LEU A 100 17.93 -14.53 -9.54
C LEU A 100 17.68 -13.42 -10.58
N SER A 101 16.49 -13.34 -11.17
CA SER A 101 16.08 -12.26 -12.08
C SER A 101 15.12 -11.25 -11.43
N SER A 102 14.84 -11.41 -10.13
CA SER A 102 13.98 -10.50 -9.39
C SER A 102 14.58 -9.11 -9.26
N ARG A 103 13.74 -8.09 -9.39
CA ARG A 103 14.12 -6.68 -9.17
C ARG A 103 14.72 -6.44 -7.79
N VAL A 104 14.24 -7.17 -6.78
CA VAL A 104 14.74 -7.08 -5.40
C VAL A 104 16.20 -7.48 -5.36
N ILE A 105 16.55 -8.61 -5.96
CA ILE A 105 17.94 -9.06 -5.98
C ILE A 105 18.81 -8.08 -6.77
N LEU A 106 18.30 -7.54 -7.87
CA LEU A 106 19.01 -6.52 -8.65
C LEU A 106 19.24 -5.22 -7.88
N SER A 107 18.28 -4.77 -7.05
CA SER A 107 18.44 -3.57 -6.22
C SER A 107 19.40 -3.77 -5.05
N LEU A 108 19.61 -5.02 -4.61
CA LEU A 108 20.54 -5.39 -3.55
C LEU A 108 21.99 -5.53 -4.02
N ILE A 109 22.24 -5.66 -5.33
CA ILE A 109 23.60 -5.84 -5.87
C ILE A 109 24.57 -4.75 -5.38
N PRO A 110 24.25 -3.43 -5.44
CA PRO A 110 25.18 -2.40 -5.00
C PRO A 110 25.56 -2.47 -3.50
N PRO A 111 24.63 -2.46 -2.53
CA PRO A 111 25.01 -2.51 -1.13
C PRO A 111 25.73 -3.81 -0.75
N VAL A 112 25.26 -4.96 -1.25
CA VAL A 112 25.85 -6.26 -0.94
C VAL A 112 27.25 -6.40 -1.56
N SER A 113 27.46 -5.92 -2.79
CA SER A 113 28.77 -5.97 -3.45
C SER A 113 29.80 -5.10 -2.73
N VAL A 114 29.44 -3.90 -2.28
CA VAL A 114 30.34 -3.02 -1.51
C VAL A 114 30.72 -3.67 -0.18
N LEU A 115 29.76 -4.22 0.56
CA LEU A 115 30.03 -4.88 1.83
C LEU A 115 30.88 -6.14 1.67
N THR A 116 30.62 -6.92 0.62
CA THR A 116 31.42 -8.11 0.29
C THR A 116 32.84 -7.72 -0.14
N ALA A 117 33.01 -6.62 -0.87
CA ALA A 117 34.32 -6.09 -1.22
C ALA A 117 35.10 -5.62 0.01
N VAL A 118 34.43 -4.96 0.97
CA VAL A 118 35.03 -4.60 2.27
C VAL A 118 35.44 -5.85 3.04
N ALA A 119 34.58 -6.88 3.09
CA ALA A 119 34.92 -8.15 3.71
C ALA A 119 36.15 -8.80 3.06
N ALA A 120 36.21 -8.85 1.73
CA ALA A 120 37.35 -9.36 1.00
C ALA A 120 38.64 -8.57 1.28
N ALA A 121 38.56 -7.24 1.37
CA ALA A 121 39.70 -6.40 1.71
C ALA A 121 40.23 -6.67 3.12
N VAL A 122 39.33 -6.81 4.11
CA VAL A 122 39.69 -7.14 5.50
C VAL A 122 40.31 -8.54 5.59
N THR A 123 39.68 -9.55 4.95
CA THR A 123 40.20 -10.93 4.89
C THR A 123 41.57 -10.99 4.22
N LEU A 124 41.77 -10.28 3.10
CA LEU A 124 43.05 -10.23 2.39
C LEU A 124 44.13 -9.55 3.24
N TYR A 125 43.81 -8.43 3.89
CA TYR A 125 44.70 -7.73 4.80
C TYR A 125 45.14 -8.65 5.95
N ASN A 126 44.19 -9.26 6.65
CA ASN A 126 44.49 -10.13 7.78
C ASN A 126 45.27 -11.38 7.35
N SER A 127 44.98 -11.93 6.17
CA SER A 127 45.76 -13.05 5.60
C SER A 127 47.19 -12.65 5.26
N ALA A 128 47.41 -11.45 4.72
CA ALA A 128 48.75 -10.93 4.44
C ALA A 128 49.57 -10.69 5.71
N VAL A 129 48.94 -10.21 6.79
CA VAL A 129 49.57 -10.09 8.11
C VAL A 129 49.90 -11.49 8.68
N ALA A 130 48.97 -12.45 8.60
CA ALA A 130 49.15 -13.80 9.12
C ALA A 130 50.25 -14.58 8.39
N ASN A 131 50.38 -14.40 7.07
CA ASN A 131 51.41 -15.04 6.24
C ASN A 131 52.75 -14.30 6.26
N ALA A 132 52.93 -13.30 7.14
CA ALA A 132 54.13 -12.47 7.24
C ALA A 132 54.54 -11.78 5.93
N TRP A 133 53.58 -11.50 5.04
CA TRP A 133 53.82 -10.69 3.82
C TRP A 133 54.02 -9.22 4.15
N LEU A 134 53.57 -8.79 5.33
CA LEU A 134 53.73 -7.43 5.85
C LEU A 134 54.74 -7.41 7.00
N PRO A 135 55.52 -6.32 7.18
CA PRO A 135 56.52 -6.23 8.23
C PRO A 135 55.92 -6.46 9.63
N PRO A 136 56.43 -7.42 10.42
CA PRO A 136 55.93 -7.68 11.76
C PRO A 136 56.16 -6.45 12.67
N GLY A 137 55.10 -6.00 13.35
CA GLY A 137 55.14 -4.89 14.31
C GLY A 137 54.57 -3.56 13.81
N PHE A 138 54.46 -3.33 12.49
CA PHE A 138 53.84 -2.11 11.95
C PHE A 138 52.33 -2.27 11.69
N PHE A 139 51.89 -3.48 11.31
CA PHE A 139 50.50 -3.75 10.94
C PHE A 139 49.86 -4.73 11.95
N PRO A 140 48.90 -4.27 12.79
CA PRO A 140 48.17 -5.17 13.67
C PRO A 140 47.11 -5.95 12.89
N GLN A 141 46.83 -7.18 13.34
CA GLN A 141 45.71 -7.97 12.86
C GLN A 141 44.39 -7.31 13.29
N LEU A 142 43.50 -7.06 12.32
CA LEU A 142 42.18 -6.48 12.58
C LEU A 142 41.27 -7.56 13.15
N ARG A 143 41.10 -7.56 14.47
CA ARG A 143 40.18 -8.44 15.19
C ARG A 143 39.48 -7.68 16.31
N SER A 144 38.26 -8.10 16.64
CA SER A 144 37.45 -7.51 17.72
C SER A 144 36.61 -8.57 18.40
N SER A 145 36.23 -8.33 19.66
CA SER A 145 35.32 -9.22 20.40
C SER A 145 33.94 -9.29 19.73
N ALA A 146 33.32 -10.47 19.75
CA ALA A 146 31.95 -10.70 19.28
C ALA A 146 30.85 -10.19 20.24
N LEU A 147 31.20 -9.83 21.48
CA LEU A 147 30.24 -9.41 22.50
C LEU A 147 29.32 -8.23 22.06
N PRO A 148 29.83 -7.16 21.41
CA PRO A 148 28.97 -6.08 20.92
C PRO A 148 27.92 -6.57 19.91
N TYR A 149 28.24 -7.58 19.09
CA TYR A 149 27.34 -8.12 18.09
C TYR A 149 26.27 -9.01 18.72
N GLN A 150 26.63 -9.81 19.71
CA GLN A 150 25.67 -10.61 20.48
C GLN A 150 24.62 -9.71 21.17
N LEU A 151 25.02 -8.54 21.65
CA LEU A 151 24.11 -7.57 22.28
C LEU A 151 23.27 -6.76 21.28
N THR A 152 23.83 -6.45 20.10
CA THR A 152 23.19 -5.57 19.12
C THR A 152 22.35 -6.30 18.07
N ALA A 153 22.63 -7.58 17.80
CA ALA A 153 21.88 -8.37 16.80
C ALA A 153 20.38 -8.49 17.13
N PRO A 154 19.94 -8.75 18.39
CA PRO A 154 18.51 -8.76 18.73
C PRO A 154 17.85 -7.39 18.52
N ALA A 155 18.57 -6.30 18.80
CA ALA A 155 18.08 -4.95 18.57
C ALA A 155 17.90 -4.65 17.08
N LEU A 156 18.83 -5.08 16.22
CA LEU A 156 18.73 -4.95 14.77
C LEU A 156 17.53 -5.72 14.22
N ALA A 157 17.34 -6.98 14.66
CA ALA A 157 16.21 -7.81 14.24
C ALA A 157 14.85 -7.19 14.64
N LEU A 158 14.77 -6.64 15.85
CA LEU A 158 13.56 -5.97 16.34
C LEU A 158 13.26 -4.67 15.58
N LEU A 159 14.28 -3.88 15.24
CA LEU A 159 14.12 -2.68 14.41
C LEU A 159 13.62 -3.00 13.00
N LEU A 160 14.10 -4.08 12.39
CA LEU A 160 13.61 -4.55 11.09
C LEU A 160 12.15 -4.96 11.17
N VAL A 161 11.74 -5.68 12.21
CA VAL A 161 10.34 -6.16 12.31
C VAL A 161 9.37 -5.05 12.66
N PHE A 162 9.73 -4.08 13.49
CA PHE A 162 8.87 -2.92 13.69
C PHE A 162 8.70 -2.10 12.40
N ARG A 163 9.74 -2.06 11.56
CA ARG A 163 9.64 -1.45 10.23
C ARG A 163 8.67 -2.25 9.34
N THR A 164 8.81 -3.57 9.25
CA THR A 164 7.93 -4.44 8.44
C THR A 164 6.47 -4.31 8.89
N GLU A 165 6.23 -4.26 10.20
CA GLU A 165 4.90 -4.18 10.77
C GLU A 165 4.23 -2.82 10.49
N ALA A 166 4.96 -1.71 10.67
CA ALA A 166 4.45 -0.38 10.37
C ALA A 166 4.12 -0.22 8.88
N ALA A 167 4.97 -0.78 8.02
CA ALA A 167 4.73 -0.87 6.59
C ALA A 167 3.44 -1.67 6.34
N TYR A 168 3.35 -2.91 6.84
CA TYR A 168 2.18 -3.75 6.63
C TYR A 168 0.87 -3.07 7.05
N SER A 169 0.85 -2.46 8.24
CA SER A 169 -0.33 -1.76 8.74
C SER A 169 -0.79 -0.66 7.78
N ARG A 170 0.13 0.09 7.18
CA ARG A 170 -0.17 1.12 6.17
C ARG A 170 -0.78 0.52 4.89
N PHE A 171 -0.22 -0.59 4.40
CA PHE A 171 -0.76 -1.28 3.24
C PHE A 171 -2.18 -1.78 3.49
N GLU A 172 -2.38 -2.42 4.64
CA GLU A 172 -3.67 -2.98 5.01
C GLU A 172 -4.73 -1.89 5.16
N GLU A 173 -4.39 -0.75 5.78
CA GLU A 173 -5.26 0.42 5.87
C GLU A 173 -5.67 0.93 4.48
N GLY A 174 -4.72 1.07 3.55
CA GLY A 174 -5.00 1.50 2.18
C GLY A 174 -5.89 0.51 1.42
N ARG A 175 -5.63 -0.79 1.54
CA ARG A 175 -6.45 -1.84 0.94
C ARG A 175 -7.86 -1.83 1.49
N MET A 176 -8.03 -1.72 2.81
CA MET A 176 -9.33 -1.70 3.46
C MET A 176 -10.13 -0.45 3.09
N ALA A 177 -9.50 0.73 3.05
CA ALA A 177 -10.11 1.97 2.59
C ALA A 177 -10.63 1.83 1.14
N TRP A 178 -9.79 1.31 0.24
CA TRP A 178 -10.18 1.08 -1.14
C TRP A 178 -11.37 0.12 -1.25
N MET A 179 -11.32 -1.02 -0.55
CA MET A 179 -12.42 -2.00 -0.57
C MET A 179 -13.74 -1.42 -0.01
N ARG A 180 -13.66 -0.56 1.01
CA ARG A 180 -14.83 0.15 1.57
C ARG A 180 -15.44 1.12 0.56
N ILE A 181 -14.62 1.85 -0.19
CA ILE A 181 -15.09 2.73 -1.28
C ILE A 181 -15.82 1.92 -2.37
N MET A 182 -15.22 0.80 -2.79
CA MET A 182 -15.80 -0.05 -3.83
C MET A 182 -17.15 -0.65 -3.42
N ALA A 183 -17.25 -1.09 -2.15
CA ALA A 183 -18.51 -1.58 -1.59
C ALA A 183 -19.55 -0.46 -1.47
N GLY A 184 -19.15 0.71 -0.96
CA GLY A 184 -20.02 1.88 -0.84
C GLY A 184 -20.54 2.37 -2.19
N ALA A 185 -19.72 2.34 -3.24
CA ALA A 185 -20.12 2.71 -4.59
C ALA A 185 -21.14 1.72 -5.18
N SER A 186 -20.94 0.43 -4.94
CA SER A 186 -21.90 -0.60 -5.35
C SER A 186 -23.25 -0.43 -4.63
N GLU A 187 -23.22 -0.17 -3.32
CA GLU A 187 -24.42 0.02 -2.52
C GLU A 187 -25.16 1.30 -2.93
N LEU A 188 -24.44 2.41 -3.10
CA LEU A 188 -25.01 3.69 -3.54
C LEU A 188 -25.65 3.56 -4.92
N ALA A 189 -24.97 2.92 -5.86
CA ALA A 189 -25.55 2.61 -7.18
C ALA A 189 -26.81 1.75 -7.05
N GLY A 190 -26.79 0.73 -6.19
CA GLY A 190 -27.95 -0.11 -5.88
C GLY A 190 -29.16 0.66 -5.37
N MET A 191 -28.95 1.60 -4.43
CA MET A 191 -30.03 2.44 -3.90
C MET A 191 -30.58 3.40 -4.96
N VAL A 192 -29.71 4.01 -5.77
CA VAL A 192 -30.11 4.87 -6.89
C VAL A 192 -30.96 4.06 -7.89
N MET A 193 -30.53 2.86 -8.26
CA MET A 193 -31.28 1.93 -9.12
C MET A 193 -32.66 1.61 -8.54
N SER A 194 -32.74 1.23 -7.26
CA SER A 194 -34.01 0.91 -6.60
C SER A 194 -35.00 2.08 -6.49
N THR A 195 -34.53 3.30 -6.69
CA THR A 195 -35.35 4.50 -6.54
C THR A 195 -36.26 4.69 -7.75
N ARG A 196 -37.57 4.76 -7.46
CA ARG A 196 -38.64 5.09 -8.43
C ARG A 196 -38.84 6.60 -8.43
N GLY A 197 -38.29 7.27 -9.45
CA GLY A 197 -38.53 8.68 -9.74
C GLY A 197 -39.58 8.87 -10.84
N ALA A 198 -39.79 10.12 -11.27
CA ALA A 198 -40.55 10.41 -12.48
C ALA A 198 -39.80 9.88 -13.72
N GLU A 199 -40.49 9.61 -14.83
CA GLU A 199 -39.85 9.21 -16.10
C GLU A 199 -38.77 10.22 -16.56
N GLU A 200 -38.96 11.50 -16.21
CA GLU A 200 -38.05 12.62 -16.48
C GLU A 200 -36.71 12.49 -15.72
N ASP A 201 -36.65 11.75 -14.62
CA ASP A 201 -35.43 11.57 -13.80
C ASP A 201 -34.46 10.53 -14.39
N SER A 202 -34.84 9.82 -15.45
CA SER A 202 -34.05 8.72 -16.05
C SER A 202 -32.65 9.16 -16.50
N ILE A 203 -32.54 10.37 -17.08
CA ILE A 203 -31.27 10.95 -17.52
C ILE A 203 -30.38 11.27 -16.32
N VAL A 204 -30.92 11.98 -15.31
CA VAL A 204 -30.17 12.36 -14.10
C VAL A 204 -29.71 11.12 -13.33
N LYS A 205 -30.56 10.10 -13.24
CA LYS A 205 -30.22 8.80 -12.64
C LYS A 205 -29.08 8.11 -13.38
N HIS A 206 -29.08 8.12 -14.71
CA HIS A 206 -28.00 7.54 -15.51
C HIS A 206 -26.68 8.30 -15.31
N SER A 207 -26.70 9.63 -15.34
CA SER A 207 -25.50 10.46 -15.06
C SER A 207 -24.99 10.24 -13.63
N LEU A 208 -25.88 10.14 -12.63
CA LEU A 208 -25.52 9.81 -11.25
C LEU A 208 -24.80 8.47 -11.14
N LEU A 209 -25.27 7.42 -11.81
CA LEU A 209 -24.59 6.11 -11.83
C LEU A 209 -23.20 6.21 -12.50
N ASN A 210 -23.07 7.01 -13.56
CA ASN A 210 -21.77 7.27 -14.20
C ASN A 210 -20.81 8.01 -13.26
N TYR A 211 -21.27 9.01 -12.50
CA TYR A 211 -20.44 9.68 -11.50
C TYR A 211 -20.01 8.73 -10.37
N ILE A 212 -20.90 7.86 -9.90
CA ILE A 212 -20.58 6.83 -8.88
C ILE A 212 -19.49 5.89 -9.40
N MET A 213 -19.56 5.47 -10.67
CA MET A 213 -18.53 4.66 -11.32
C MET A 213 -17.22 5.43 -11.59
N ALA A 214 -17.31 6.75 -11.82
CA ALA A 214 -16.17 7.60 -12.15
C ALA A 214 -15.35 7.96 -10.91
N PHE A 215 -15.97 8.05 -9.73
CA PHE A 215 -15.28 8.43 -8.49
C PHE A 215 -14.07 7.53 -8.18
N PRO A 216 -14.18 6.19 -8.14
CA PRO A 216 -13.02 5.33 -7.88
C PRO A 216 -11.93 5.44 -8.95
N VAL A 217 -12.30 5.70 -10.21
CA VAL A 217 -11.33 5.90 -11.30
C VAL A 217 -10.58 7.22 -11.11
N ALA A 218 -11.28 8.30 -10.79
CA ALA A 218 -10.64 9.58 -10.50
C ALA A 218 -9.76 9.51 -9.24
N LEU A 219 -10.20 8.78 -8.22
CA LEU A 219 -9.40 8.52 -7.02
C LEU A 219 -8.14 7.74 -7.35
N LYS A 220 -8.23 6.68 -8.18
CA LYS A 220 -7.06 5.94 -8.68
C LYS A 220 -6.06 6.89 -9.33
N CYS A 221 -6.52 7.75 -10.25
CA CYS A 221 -5.66 8.71 -10.93
C CYS A 221 -5.11 9.80 -10.00
N HIS A 222 -5.78 10.06 -8.87
CA HIS A 222 -5.31 10.98 -7.83
C HIS A 222 -4.21 10.36 -6.97
N VAL A 223 -4.31 9.06 -6.65
CA VAL A 223 -3.35 8.37 -5.78
C VAL A 223 -2.17 7.72 -6.50
N ILE A 224 -2.28 7.46 -7.82
CA ILE A 224 -1.20 6.90 -8.64
C ILE A 224 -0.68 7.95 -9.63
N SER A 225 0.59 8.33 -9.44
CA SER A 225 1.34 9.20 -10.35
C SER A 225 1.47 8.59 -11.75
N GLY A 226 1.24 9.40 -12.79
CA GLY A 226 1.37 8.98 -14.20
C GLY A 226 0.11 8.35 -14.82
N SER A 227 -1.03 8.39 -14.13
CA SER A 227 -2.32 8.00 -14.69
C SER A 227 -2.95 9.13 -15.50
N ASP A 228 -3.49 8.81 -16.68
CA ASP A 228 -4.20 9.79 -17.52
C ASP A 228 -5.71 9.72 -17.27
N ILE A 229 -6.18 10.60 -16.40
CA ILE A 229 -7.58 10.69 -16.00
C ILE A 229 -8.52 11.02 -17.17
N GLU A 230 -8.05 11.77 -18.17
CA GLU A 230 -8.87 12.14 -19.32
C GLU A 230 -9.22 10.88 -20.11
N THR A 231 -8.22 10.07 -20.45
CA THR A 231 -8.44 8.81 -21.18
C THR A 231 -9.28 7.80 -20.40
N ASP A 232 -9.08 7.71 -19.08
CA ASP A 232 -9.78 6.75 -18.24
C ASP A 232 -11.27 7.10 -18.01
N LEU A 233 -11.64 8.38 -18.11
CA LEU A 233 -13.01 8.87 -17.90
C LEU A 233 -13.77 9.23 -19.19
N ASN A 234 -13.10 9.38 -20.34
CA ASN A 234 -13.71 9.83 -21.59
C ASN A 234 -14.91 8.99 -22.07
N ASN A 235 -14.92 7.70 -21.75
CA ASN A 235 -16.02 6.79 -22.13
C ASN A 235 -17.11 6.66 -21.07
N LEU A 236 -16.95 7.32 -19.92
CA LEU A 236 -17.83 7.19 -18.76
C LEU A 236 -18.62 8.47 -18.46
N LEU A 237 -18.04 9.64 -18.73
CA LEU A 237 -18.64 10.95 -18.46
C LEU A 237 -18.88 11.72 -19.76
N GLU A 238 -19.82 12.66 -19.73
CA GLU A 238 -20.02 13.59 -20.82
C GLU A 238 -18.83 14.56 -20.92
N VAL A 239 -18.56 15.04 -22.14
CA VAL A 239 -17.37 15.87 -22.44
C VAL A 239 -17.36 17.16 -21.61
N GLU A 240 -18.55 17.73 -21.35
CA GLU A 240 -18.73 18.97 -20.61
C GLU A 240 -18.40 18.78 -19.13
N ASP A 241 -18.92 17.71 -18.51
CA ASP A 241 -18.64 17.36 -17.12
C ASP A 241 -17.17 17.00 -16.91
N LEU A 242 -16.59 16.23 -17.85
CA LEU A 242 -15.18 15.88 -17.83
C LEU A 242 -14.30 17.14 -17.87
N ALA A 243 -14.64 18.12 -18.70
CA ALA A 243 -13.90 19.38 -18.75
C ALA A 243 -13.93 20.14 -17.41
N VAL A 244 -15.05 20.11 -16.68
CA VAL A 244 -15.15 20.72 -15.35
C VAL A 244 -14.26 19.98 -14.35
N ILE A 245 -14.28 18.64 -14.36
CA ILE A 245 -13.47 17.81 -13.47
C ILE A 245 -11.97 18.04 -13.72
N LEU A 246 -11.54 18.08 -14.99
CA LEU A 246 -10.15 18.29 -15.37
C LEU A 246 -9.62 19.68 -14.94
N ARG A 247 -10.48 20.70 -14.96
CA ARG A 247 -10.17 22.06 -14.48
C ARG A 247 -10.07 22.16 -12.96
N SER A 248 -10.73 21.26 -12.23
CA SER A 248 -10.68 21.26 -10.77
C SER A 248 -9.29 20.88 -10.25
N LYS A 249 -8.84 21.55 -9.20
CA LYS A 249 -7.61 21.17 -8.49
C LYS A 249 -7.76 19.82 -7.78
N HIS A 250 -8.96 19.55 -7.26
CA HIS A 250 -9.27 18.38 -6.46
C HIS A 250 -10.32 17.48 -7.12
N ARG A 251 -9.87 16.74 -8.13
CA ARG A 251 -10.72 15.97 -9.05
C ARG A 251 -11.67 14.95 -8.37
N PRO A 252 -11.23 14.07 -7.46
CA PRO A 252 -12.15 13.11 -6.84
C PRO A 252 -13.22 13.80 -5.98
N HIS A 253 -12.88 14.90 -5.31
CA HIS A 253 -13.85 15.71 -4.56
C HIS A 253 -14.84 16.41 -5.49
N CYS A 254 -14.40 16.90 -6.64
CA CYS A 254 -15.30 17.46 -7.65
C CYS A 254 -16.36 16.45 -8.10
N ILE A 255 -16.00 15.18 -8.26
CA ILE A 255 -16.96 14.12 -8.60
C ILE A 255 -17.93 13.85 -7.45
N ILE A 256 -17.46 13.85 -6.19
CA ILE A 256 -18.36 13.72 -5.03
C ILE A 256 -19.40 14.85 -5.03
N GLU A 257 -19.01 16.07 -5.39
CA GLU A 257 -19.94 17.20 -5.51
C GLU A 257 -20.98 16.95 -6.62
N PHE A 258 -20.57 16.48 -7.80
CA PHE A 258 -21.49 16.10 -8.87
C PHE A 258 -22.51 15.03 -8.40
N ILE A 259 -22.07 14.05 -7.62
CA ILE A 259 -22.94 13.03 -7.03
C ILE A 259 -23.94 13.67 -6.07
N SER A 260 -23.48 14.54 -5.16
CA SER A 260 -24.34 15.22 -4.19
C SER A 260 -25.41 16.07 -4.89
N GLN A 261 -25.02 16.90 -5.86
CA GLN A 261 -25.94 17.75 -6.61
C GLN A 261 -26.94 16.92 -7.42
N SER A 262 -26.50 15.81 -8.02
CA SER A 262 -27.40 14.89 -8.75
C SER A 262 -28.45 14.24 -7.83
N ILE A 263 -28.10 13.94 -6.58
CA ILE A 263 -29.04 13.42 -5.57
C ILE A 263 -30.08 14.49 -5.17
N GLN A 264 -29.68 15.77 -5.11
CA GLN A 264 -30.59 16.88 -4.77
C GLN A 264 -31.61 17.17 -5.86
N VAL A 265 -31.20 17.08 -7.13
CA VAL A 265 -32.08 17.30 -8.30
C VAL A 265 -33.10 16.17 -8.47
N LEU A 266 -32.82 14.98 -7.94
CA LEU A 266 -33.72 13.82 -8.06
C LEU A 266 -35.02 14.02 -7.26
N HIS A 267 -36.16 13.78 -7.89
CA HIS A 267 -37.49 13.94 -7.29
C HIS A 267 -37.87 12.72 -6.43
N ILE A 268 -37.26 12.62 -5.25
CA ILE A 268 -37.40 11.47 -4.37
C ILE A 268 -37.86 11.89 -2.96
N GLU A 269 -38.37 10.92 -2.21
CA GLU A 269 -38.75 11.12 -0.82
C GLU A 269 -37.54 11.57 0.03
N GLU A 270 -37.76 12.54 0.91
CA GLU A 270 -36.73 13.13 1.77
C GLU A 270 -35.99 12.08 2.61
N GLN A 271 -36.70 11.06 3.11
CA GLN A 271 -36.08 9.95 3.85
C GLN A 271 -35.06 9.18 3.01
N LYS A 272 -35.35 8.94 1.73
CA LYS A 272 -34.44 8.25 0.79
C LYS A 272 -33.28 9.14 0.39
N ARG A 273 -33.53 10.44 0.19
CA ARG A 273 -32.47 11.43 -0.07
C ARG A 273 -31.45 11.43 1.07
N ASN A 274 -31.91 11.54 2.31
CA ASN A 274 -31.06 11.49 3.50
C ASN A 274 -30.27 10.18 3.60
N LEU A 275 -30.86 9.05 3.22
CA LEU A 275 -30.15 7.77 3.19
C LEU A 275 -29.04 7.74 2.12
N LEU A 276 -29.31 8.25 0.91
CA LEU A 276 -28.32 8.35 -0.17
C LEU A 276 -27.18 9.31 0.22
N GLU A 277 -27.49 10.47 0.78
CA GLU A 277 -26.49 11.44 1.24
C GLU A 277 -25.64 10.88 2.40
N SER A 278 -26.26 10.19 3.37
CA SER A 278 -25.53 9.52 4.45
C SER A 278 -24.53 8.49 3.92
N ARG A 279 -24.85 7.84 2.79
CA ARG A 279 -23.97 6.87 2.14
C ARG A 279 -22.83 7.54 1.38
N LEU A 280 -23.02 8.77 0.91
CA LEU A 280 -21.95 9.57 0.29
C LEU A 280 -20.80 9.86 1.27
N CYS A 281 -21.05 9.89 2.59
CA CYS A 281 -20.01 10.04 3.61
C CYS A 281 -18.89 9.01 3.47
N CYS A 282 -19.17 7.78 3.01
CA CYS A 282 -18.13 6.76 2.84
C CYS A 282 -17.09 7.13 1.77
N PHE A 283 -17.46 7.96 0.78
CA PHE A 283 -16.53 8.45 -0.24
C PHE A 283 -15.61 9.52 0.32
N HIS A 284 -16.14 10.43 1.14
CA HIS A 284 -15.33 11.43 1.85
C HIS A 284 -14.37 10.77 2.85
N GLU A 285 -14.87 9.82 3.66
CA GLU A 285 -14.03 9.04 4.58
C GLU A 285 -12.90 8.32 3.84
N GLY A 286 -13.24 7.60 2.76
CA GLY A 286 -12.27 6.87 1.98
C GLY A 286 -11.24 7.77 1.29
N LEU A 287 -11.68 8.89 0.72
CA LEU A 287 -10.80 9.90 0.12
C LEU A 287 -9.82 10.48 1.15
N GLY A 288 -10.32 10.83 2.35
CA GLY A 288 -9.49 11.36 3.43
C GLY A 288 -8.43 10.37 3.90
N VAL A 289 -8.78 9.09 4.05
CA VAL A 289 -7.79 8.04 4.39
C VAL A 289 -6.76 7.89 3.28
N CYS A 290 -7.17 7.89 2.01
CA CYS A 290 -6.24 7.82 0.88
C CYS A 290 -5.27 9.01 0.85
N GLU A 291 -5.75 10.23 1.07
CA GLU A 291 -4.91 11.44 1.15
C GLU A 291 -3.96 11.41 2.35
N GLN A 292 -4.43 10.94 3.50
CA GLN A 292 -3.59 10.78 4.70
C GLN A 292 -2.46 9.78 4.43
N LEU A 293 -2.77 8.66 3.78
CA LEU A 293 -1.79 7.65 3.36
C LEU A 293 -0.86 8.11 2.24
N LEU A 294 -1.15 9.21 1.55
CA LEU A 294 -0.21 9.83 0.60
C LEU A 294 0.65 10.91 1.28
N GLY A 295 0.03 11.73 2.11
CA GLY A 295 0.67 12.92 2.70
C GLY A 295 1.53 12.63 3.93
N ILE A 296 1.27 11.53 4.65
CA ILE A 296 1.95 11.22 5.92
C ILE A 296 2.75 9.92 5.77
N PRO A 297 4.06 9.97 5.43
CA PRO A 297 4.89 8.77 5.33
C PRO A 297 5.21 8.17 6.72
N ILE A 298 5.72 6.94 6.72
CA ILE A 298 6.28 6.31 7.93
C ILE A 298 7.40 7.22 8.48
N PRO A 299 7.50 7.43 9.81
CA PRO A 299 8.37 8.48 10.32
C PRO A 299 9.84 8.33 9.92
N LEU A 300 10.40 9.45 9.43
CA LEU A 300 11.79 9.71 9.02
C LEU A 300 12.87 8.97 9.82
N SER A 301 12.69 9.03 11.13
CA SER A 301 13.69 8.60 12.11
C SER A 301 13.86 7.09 12.11
N TYR A 302 12.77 6.32 11.95
CA TYR A 302 12.83 4.85 11.96
C TYR A 302 13.56 4.33 10.74
N THR A 303 13.19 4.79 9.55
CA THR A 303 13.78 4.31 8.30
C THR A 303 15.27 4.63 8.21
N ARG A 304 15.68 5.83 8.63
CA ARG A 304 17.09 6.24 8.65
C ARG A 304 17.90 5.51 9.71
N LEU A 305 17.34 5.30 10.91
CA LEU A 305 18.05 4.62 11.99
C LEU A 305 18.32 3.16 11.62
N THR A 306 17.30 2.43 11.16
CA THR A 306 17.41 1.02 10.76
C THR A 306 18.44 0.86 9.65
N SER A 307 18.35 1.66 8.59
CA SER A 307 19.29 1.58 7.46
C SER A 307 20.74 1.87 7.85
N ARG A 308 20.97 2.94 8.62
CA ARG A 308 22.32 3.29 9.10
C ARG A 308 22.89 2.22 10.02
N PHE A 309 22.07 1.71 10.92
CA PHE A 309 22.50 0.68 11.86
C PHE A 309 22.84 -0.61 11.13
N LEU A 310 22.02 -1.02 10.15
CA LEU A 310 22.25 -2.20 9.32
C LEU A 310 23.53 -2.09 8.49
N VAL A 311 23.77 -0.94 7.85
CA VAL A 311 25.01 -0.70 7.08
C VAL A 311 26.25 -0.73 7.97
N LEU A 312 26.23 0.00 9.09
CA LEU A 312 27.36 0.03 10.04
C LEU A 312 27.63 -1.36 10.61
N TRP A 313 26.58 -2.11 10.94
CA TRP A 313 26.68 -3.47 11.46
C TRP A 313 27.28 -4.44 10.42
N HIS A 314 27.04 -4.28 9.12
CA HIS A 314 27.72 -5.12 8.13
C HIS A 314 29.14 -4.66 7.81
N LEU A 315 29.44 -3.37 7.91
CA LEU A 315 30.79 -2.84 7.70
C LEU A 315 31.80 -3.36 8.74
N THR A 316 31.37 -3.50 10.01
CA THR A 316 32.25 -4.00 11.07
C THR A 316 32.22 -5.53 11.26
N LEU A 317 31.29 -6.24 10.59
CA LEU A 317 31.13 -7.69 10.68
C LEU A 317 32.39 -8.49 10.28
N PRO A 318 33.10 -8.19 9.17
CA PRO A 318 34.25 -9.01 8.77
C PRO A 318 35.45 -8.93 9.72
N VAL A 319 35.57 -7.86 10.50
CA VAL A 319 36.63 -7.72 11.53
C VAL A 319 36.36 -8.64 12.72
N ILE A 320 35.09 -8.92 13.02
CA ILE A 320 34.67 -9.72 14.17
C ILE A 320 34.68 -11.21 13.84
N LEU A 321 34.22 -11.58 12.64
CA LEU A 321 34.19 -12.97 12.19
C LEU A 321 35.58 -13.55 11.87
N TRP A 322 36.63 -12.72 11.82
CA TRP A 322 37.95 -13.17 11.41
C TRP A 322 38.47 -14.34 12.27
N ASP A 323 38.41 -14.22 13.59
CA ASP A 323 39.00 -15.22 14.49
C ASP A 323 38.36 -16.61 14.33
N ASP A 324 37.08 -16.67 13.98
CA ASP A 324 36.33 -17.93 13.84
C ASP A 324 36.30 -18.47 12.39
N CYS A 325 36.19 -17.59 11.39
CA CYS A 325 35.85 -17.98 10.01
C CYS A 325 37.00 -17.80 8.99
N GLN A 326 37.99 -16.95 9.25
CA GLN A 326 39.10 -16.67 8.32
C GLN A 326 38.63 -16.36 6.88
N TRP A 327 38.92 -17.23 5.90
CA TRP A 327 38.47 -17.07 4.50
C TRP A 327 36.95 -17.23 4.32
N MET A 328 36.26 -17.93 5.24
CA MET A 328 34.81 -18.06 5.24
C MET A 328 34.09 -16.76 5.62
N VAL A 329 34.81 -15.73 6.08
CA VAL A 329 34.25 -14.39 6.34
C VAL A 329 33.59 -13.79 5.10
N ILE A 330 34.17 -14.00 3.90
CA ILE A 330 33.65 -13.45 2.64
C ILE A 330 32.26 -14.03 2.31
N PRO A 331 32.08 -15.37 2.16
CA PRO A 331 30.75 -15.92 1.90
C PRO A 331 29.77 -15.70 3.06
N ALA A 332 30.23 -15.70 4.33
CA ALA A 332 29.36 -15.43 5.47
C ALA A 332 28.80 -14.00 5.44
N THR A 333 29.65 -13.00 5.14
CA THR A 333 29.22 -11.59 5.03
C THR A 333 28.31 -11.38 3.82
N PHE A 334 28.58 -12.06 2.69
CA PHE A 334 27.71 -12.01 1.53
C PHE A 334 26.30 -12.54 1.84
N ILE A 335 26.22 -13.73 2.47
CA ILE A 335 24.94 -14.36 2.81
C ILE A 335 24.17 -13.51 3.84
N SER A 336 24.83 -13.01 4.88
CA SER A 336 24.18 -12.18 5.90
C SER A 336 23.68 -10.85 5.33
N ALA A 337 24.49 -10.16 4.53
CA ALA A 337 24.12 -8.92 3.87
C ALA A 337 22.97 -9.15 2.88
N ALA A 338 23.07 -10.17 2.01
CA ALA A 338 22.00 -10.52 1.09
C ALA A 338 20.69 -10.79 1.83
N SER A 339 20.73 -11.45 2.98
CA SER A 339 19.54 -11.79 3.77
C SER A 339 18.92 -10.57 4.47
N LEU A 340 19.71 -9.79 5.21
CA LEU A 340 19.21 -8.68 6.03
C LEU A 340 18.83 -7.46 5.19
N PHE A 341 19.58 -7.13 4.13
CA PHE A 341 19.15 -6.09 3.19
C PHE A 341 17.94 -6.52 2.37
N CYS A 342 17.81 -7.82 2.03
CA CYS A 342 16.60 -8.32 1.41
C CYS A 342 15.40 -8.12 2.34
N ILE A 343 15.52 -8.43 3.63
CA ILE A 343 14.45 -8.14 4.60
C ILE A 343 14.17 -6.64 4.69
N GLU A 344 15.18 -5.77 4.70
CA GLU A 344 14.97 -4.32 4.73
C GLU A 344 14.20 -3.81 3.49
N GLU A 345 14.51 -4.36 2.32
CA GLU A 345 13.88 -4.03 1.03
C GLU A 345 12.50 -4.70 0.86
N ASP A 346 12.31 -5.91 1.41
CA ASP A 346 11.07 -6.70 1.41
C ASP A 346 10.14 -6.36 2.58
N SER A 347 10.61 -5.58 3.57
CA SER A 347 9.77 -4.95 4.61
C SER A 347 8.64 -4.13 4.00
N ASP A 348 8.74 -3.88 2.70
CA ASP A 348 7.76 -3.26 1.86
C ASP A 348 6.83 -4.29 1.13
N HIS A 349 6.49 -5.46 1.72
CA HIS A 349 5.44 -6.37 1.17
C HIS A 349 4.53 -7.13 2.19
N PRO A 350 3.20 -7.23 1.98
CA PRO A 350 2.22 -7.79 2.92
C PRO A 350 2.06 -9.32 2.98
N LEU A 351 2.52 -10.08 1.98
CA LEU A 351 2.40 -11.55 1.97
C LEU A 351 3.43 -12.28 2.87
N PHE A 352 4.30 -11.53 3.55
CA PHE A 352 5.23 -12.06 4.54
C PHE A 352 4.47 -12.55 5.77
N LEU A 353 3.50 -11.78 6.28
CA LEU A 353 2.78 -12.07 7.53
C LEU A 353 1.86 -13.30 7.47
N GLU A 354 1.15 -13.57 6.36
CA GLU A 354 0.24 -14.74 6.30
C GLU A 354 1.00 -16.08 6.26
N ASN A 355 2.12 -16.14 5.54
CA ASN A 355 2.97 -17.35 5.52
C ASN A 355 3.78 -17.49 6.82
N PHE A 356 4.07 -16.38 7.51
CA PHE A 356 4.79 -16.36 8.79
C PHE A 356 3.87 -16.73 9.97
N ALA A 357 2.62 -16.25 9.97
CA ALA A 357 1.59 -16.63 10.95
C ALA A 357 1.25 -18.13 10.86
N SER A 358 1.20 -18.68 9.64
CA SER A 358 1.00 -20.12 9.43
C SER A 358 2.20 -20.95 9.93
N LEU A 359 3.43 -20.41 9.85
CA LEU A 359 4.62 -21.05 10.42
C LEU A 359 4.64 -20.99 11.95
N CYS A 360 4.31 -19.84 12.56
CA CYS A 360 4.20 -19.67 14.01
C CYS A 360 3.09 -20.56 14.62
N TYR A 361 2.01 -20.81 13.88
CA TYR A 361 0.94 -21.71 14.29
C TYR A 361 1.35 -23.19 14.27
N VAL A 362 2.23 -23.59 13.34
CA VAL A 362 2.73 -24.97 13.22
C VAL A 362 3.87 -25.27 14.21
N THR A 363 4.69 -24.27 14.57
CA THR A 363 5.85 -24.48 15.45
C THR A 363 5.56 -24.36 16.95
N GLY A 364 4.35 -23.97 17.36
CA GLY A 364 3.91 -24.01 18.77
C GLY A 364 4.69 -23.12 19.75
N GLU A 365 5.60 -22.28 19.28
CA GLU A 365 6.40 -21.35 20.09
C GLU A 365 6.06 -19.91 19.75
N ALA A 366 5.32 -19.26 20.65
CA ALA A 366 5.08 -17.82 20.63
C ALA A 366 6.31 -17.09 21.16
N SER A 367 7.37 -16.99 20.36
CA SER A 367 8.47 -16.06 20.65
C SER A 367 9.16 -15.65 19.36
N PHE A 368 8.82 -14.44 18.92
CA PHE A 368 9.55 -13.66 17.92
C PHE A 368 11.09 -13.68 18.11
N LEU A 369 11.55 -13.81 19.37
CA LEU A 369 12.96 -14.01 19.70
C LEU A 369 13.50 -15.36 19.23
N THR A 370 12.80 -16.48 19.39
CA THR A 370 13.41 -17.80 19.13
C THR A 370 13.71 -18.03 17.66
N ALA A 371 12.89 -17.56 16.70
CA ALA A 371 13.17 -17.77 15.27
C ALA A 371 14.36 -16.92 14.74
N ASN A 372 14.45 -15.65 15.13
CA ASN A 372 15.58 -14.78 14.77
C ASN A 372 16.84 -15.14 15.55
N LEU A 373 16.69 -15.53 16.83
CA LEU A 373 17.77 -16.10 17.61
C LEU A 373 18.18 -17.47 17.07
N TYR A 374 17.30 -18.26 16.44
CA TYR A 374 17.67 -19.52 15.76
C TYR A 374 18.46 -19.27 14.48
N ILE A 375 18.13 -18.24 13.69
CA ILE A 375 18.86 -17.88 12.45
C ILE A 375 20.23 -17.29 12.78
N VAL A 376 20.29 -16.43 13.80
CA VAL A 376 21.53 -15.84 14.30
C VAL A 376 22.35 -16.87 15.09
N ALA A 377 21.72 -17.76 15.85
CA ALA A 377 22.39 -18.86 16.56
C ALA A 377 22.83 -20.00 15.62
N LEU A 378 22.11 -20.32 14.54
CA LEU A 378 22.59 -21.24 13.50
C LEU A 378 23.72 -20.63 12.67
N SER A 379 23.78 -19.29 12.58
CA SER A 379 24.94 -18.60 12.01
C SER A 379 26.13 -18.52 12.99
N LEU A 380 25.92 -18.82 14.29
CA LEU A 380 26.92 -18.66 15.35
C LEU A 380 27.27 -19.95 16.13
N CYS A 381 26.56 -21.07 15.94
CA CYS A 381 26.84 -22.35 16.61
C CYS A 381 27.20 -23.45 15.60
N ASP A 382 28.49 -23.75 15.59
CA ASP A 382 29.13 -25.05 15.39
C ASP A 382 29.05 -25.76 14.01
N VAL A 383 30.22 -25.78 13.36
CA VAL A 383 30.82 -26.93 12.66
C VAL A 383 30.35 -27.26 11.22
N LEU A 384 31.13 -26.77 10.23
CA LEU A 384 31.37 -27.35 8.89
C LEU A 384 30.10 -27.79 8.07
N PRO A 385 30.26 -28.56 6.99
CA PRO A 385 30.26 -28.18 5.58
C PRO A 385 28.86 -28.06 4.93
N ASP A 386 27.84 -27.53 5.62
CA ASP A 386 26.46 -27.44 5.08
C ASP A 386 25.91 -26.01 4.96
N ALA A 387 26.77 -25.00 5.16
CA ALA A 387 26.42 -23.58 5.01
C ALA A 387 25.99 -23.18 3.58
N PHE A 388 26.28 -24.02 2.58
CA PHE A 388 25.82 -23.83 1.20
C PHE A 388 24.30 -23.98 1.08
N TRP A 389 23.67 -24.79 1.93
CA TRP A 389 22.22 -25.04 1.87
C TRP A 389 21.41 -24.04 2.69
N VAL A 390 21.93 -23.52 3.80
CA VAL A 390 21.19 -22.56 4.65
C VAL A 390 21.14 -21.17 4.04
N GLY A 391 22.24 -20.69 3.44
CA GLY A 391 22.21 -19.48 2.61
C GLY A 391 21.25 -19.62 1.42
N THR A 392 21.18 -20.83 0.84
CA THR A 392 20.20 -21.17 -0.19
C THR A 392 18.77 -21.23 0.38
N ILE A 393 18.54 -21.70 1.60
CA ILE A 393 17.21 -21.78 2.27
C ILE A 393 16.69 -20.38 2.63
N VAL A 394 17.57 -19.46 3.01
CA VAL A 394 17.23 -18.05 3.19
C VAL A 394 16.97 -17.38 1.85
N LEU A 395 17.74 -17.69 0.78
CA LEU A 395 17.43 -17.26 -0.60
C LEU A 395 16.18 -17.94 -1.21
N LEU A 396 15.77 -19.12 -0.69
CA LEU A 396 14.68 -19.98 -1.18
C LEU A 396 13.28 -19.51 -0.76
N ARG A 397 13.19 -18.63 0.24
CA ARG A 397 11.93 -18.30 0.93
C ARG A 397 11.46 -16.86 0.77
N PHE A 398 12.08 -16.07 -0.09
CA PHE A 398 11.65 -14.70 -0.36
C PHE A 398 11.17 -14.57 -1.79
N LYS A 399 9.86 -14.35 -1.90
CA LYS A 399 9.19 -14.13 -3.17
C LYS A 399 9.42 -12.69 -3.58
N GLU A 400 9.72 -12.50 -4.86
CA GLU A 400 9.55 -11.27 -5.63
C GLU A 400 8.40 -10.41 -5.09
N VAL A 401 8.73 -9.22 -4.58
CA VAL A 401 8.13 -7.91 -4.87
C VAL A 401 8.66 -6.96 -3.78
N GLY A 402 9.83 -6.38 -4.02
CA GLY A 402 10.42 -5.35 -3.17
C GLY A 402 10.11 -3.95 -3.70
N VAL A 403 10.11 -2.99 -2.77
CA VAL A 403 9.88 -1.55 -2.94
C VAL A 403 8.46 -1.20 -3.33
N LEU A 404 7.47 -1.32 -2.43
CA LEU A 404 6.13 -0.71 -2.64
C LEU A 404 5.14 -0.76 -1.46
N ILE A 405 5.57 -0.55 -0.21
CA ILE A 405 4.61 -0.27 0.88
C ILE A 405 4.62 1.19 1.32
N GLU A 406 5.70 1.95 1.13
CA GLU A 406 5.60 3.40 1.37
C GLU A 406 4.44 4.00 0.54
N GLU A 407 4.22 3.46 -0.66
CA GLU A 407 3.06 3.70 -1.51
C GLU A 407 2.13 2.48 -1.57
N PRO A 408 1.01 2.44 -0.82
CA PRO A 408 0.15 1.24 -0.76
C PRO A 408 -0.64 1.00 -2.06
N PHE A 409 -0.88 2.05 -2.84
CA PHE A 409 -1.81 2.03 -3.97
C PHE A 409 -1.29 1.35 -5.24
N PRO A 410 -0.04 1.54 -5.70
CA PRO A 410 0.46 0.86 -6.89
C PRO A 410 0.67 -0.65 -6.68
N MET A 411 0.64 -1.13 -5.43
CA MET A 411 0.59 -2.56 -5.14
C MET A 411 -0.79 -3.19 -5.40
N LEU A 412 -1.86 -2.40 -5.34
CA LEU A 412 -3.22 -2.89 -5.56
C LEU A 412 -3.55 -2.94 -7.06
N ALA A 413 -4.38 -3.90 -7.48
CA ALA A 413 -4.88 -4.00 -8.84
C ALA A 413 -6.02 -2.99 -9.09
N LEU A 414 -5.78 -1.69 -8.84
CA LEU A 414 -6.83 -0.66 -8.83
C LEU A 414 -7.60 -0.57 -10.15
N ASP A 415 -6.90 -0.66 -11.29
CA ASP A 415 -7.53 -0.69 -12.62
C ASP A 415 -8.57 -1.81 -12.74
N GLU A 416 -8.19 -3.02 -12.32
CA GLU A 416 -9.05 -4.19 -12.41
C GLU A 416 -10.22 -4.11 -11.42
N LEU A 417 -9.97 -3.58 -10.22
CA LEU A 417 -11.02 -3.33 -9.23
C LEU A 417 -12.05 -2.33 -9.77
N CYS A 418 -11.60 -1.19 -10.32
CA CYS A 418 -12.49 -0.21 -10.95
C CYS A 418 -13.32 -0.83 -12.09
N LYS A 419 -12.70 -1.62 -12.97
CA LYS A 419 -13.39 -2.33 -14.05
C LYS A 419 -14.43 -3.32 -13.52
N GLN A 420 -14.09 -4.08 -12.49
CA GLN A 420 -15.04 -5.03 -11.86
C GLN A 420 -16.26 -4.31 -11.29
N LEU A 421 -16.10 -3.17 -10.64
CA LEU A 421 -17.21 -2.37 -10.15
C LEU A 421 -18.09 -1.85 -11.28
N GLN A 422 -17.48 -1.28 -12.33
CA GLN A 422 -18.22 -0.79 -13.47
C GLN A 422 -19.04 -1.91 -14.14
N ASN A 423 -18.43 -3.10 -14.32
CA ASN A 423 -19.13 -4.25 -14.88
C ASN A 423 -20.29 -4.70 -13.99
N ARG A 424 -20.07 -4.80 -12.67
CA ARG A 424 -21.15 -5.17 -11.73
C ARG A 424 -22.31 -4.18 -11.76
N ILE A 425 -22.03 -2.88 -11.79
CA ILE A 425 -23.09 -1.86 -11.86
C ILE A 425 -23.82 -1.94 -13.20
N ARG A 426 -23.12 -2.06 -14.34
CA ARG A 426 -23.76 -2.22 -15.66
C ARG A 426 -24.60 -3.49 -15.76
N GLU A 427 -24.11 -4.60 -15.23
CA GLU A 427 -24.86 -5.86 -15.15
C GLU A 427 -26.11 -5.71 -14.26
N ALA A 428 -26.00 -5.00 -13.13
CA ALA A 428 -27.14 -4.72 -12.26
C ALA A 428 -28.21 -3.87 -12.97
N ILE A 429 -27.81 -2.84 -13.73
CA ILE A 429 -28.73 -2.02 -14.54
C ILE A 429 -29.44 -2.91 -15.59
N ALA A 430 -28.70 -3.77 -16.30
CA ALA A 430 -29.27 -4.64 -17.32
C ALA A 430 -30.24 -5.68 -16.74
N THR A 431 -29.93 -6.23 -15.55
CA THR A 431 -30.77 -7.23 -14.89
C THR A 431 -32.00 -6.64 -14.23
N GLU A 432 -31.94 -5.41 -13.69
CA GLU A 432 -33.10 -4.72 -13.10
C GLU A 432 -34.27 -4.65 -14.09
N ASN A 433 -34.01 -4.26 -15.34
CA ASN A 433 -35.02 -4.18 -16.39
C ASN A 433 -35.67 -5.55 -16.65
N SER A 434 -34.86 -6.62 -16.77
CA SER A 434 -35.37 -7.97 -16.99
C SER A 434 -36.18 -8.51 -15.81
N VAL A 435 -35.73 -8.25 -14.58
CA VAL A 435 -36.44 -8.66 -13.36
C VAL A 435 -37.75 -7.89 -13.22
N HIS A 436 -37.74 -6.59 -13.49
CA HIS A 436 -38.93 -5.75 -13.43
C HIS A 436 -40.01 -6.24 -14.40
N GLU A 437 -39.66 -6.48 -15.67
CA GLU A 437 -40.56 -7.06 -16.67
C GLU A 437 -41.14 -8.40 -16.21
N ARG A 438 -40.30 -9.28 -15.65
CA ARG A 438 -40.74 -10.60 -15.20
C ARG A 438 -41.67 -10.53 -13.99
N LEU A 439 -41.44 -9.58 -13.07
CA LEU A 439 -42.32 -9.33 -11.94
C LEU A 439 -43.66 -8.74 -12.40
N LEU A 440 -43.67 -7.78 -13.33
CA LEU A 440 -44.90 -7.25 -13.92
C LEU A 440 -45.71 -8.34 -14.62
N CYS A 441 -45.07 -9.23 -15.37
CA CYS A 441 -45.71 -10.38 -15.99
C CYS A 441 -46.30 -11.36 -14.97
N LYS A 442 -45.62 -11.62 -13.84
CA LYS A 442 -46.17 -12.43 -12.74
C LYS A 442 -47.39 -11.78 -12.07
N THR A 443 -47.37 -10.46 -11.90
CA THR A 443 -48.50 -9.73 -11.32
C THR A 443 -49.69 -9.70 -12.28
N LYS A 444 -49.48 -9.50 -13.58
CA LYS A 444 -50.54 -9.56 -14.61
C LYS A 444 -51.05 -10.99 -14.88
N GLY A 445 -50.22 -12.01 -14.68
CA GLY A 445 -50.55 -13.42 -14.90
C GLY A 445 -51.32 -14.08 -13.76
N ARG A 446 -51.65 -13.36 -12.68
CA ARG A 446 -52.57 -13.83 -11.63
C ARG A 446 -53.99 -13.39 -12.04
N PRO A 447 -54.88 -14.28 -12.49
CA PRO A 447 -56.25 -13.88 -12.78
C PRO A 447 -56.92 -13.44 -11.47
N ASP A 448 -57.63 -12.32 -11.52
CA ASP A 448 -58.63 -11.92 -10.52
C ASP A 448 -59.74 -12.96 -10.46
N GLY A 449 -59.47 -14.09 -9.82
CA GLY A 449 -60.47 -15.05 -9.37
C GLY A 449 -60.87 -14.66 -7.96
N HIS A 450 -61.96 -13.90 -7.83
CA HIS A 450 -62.74 -13.83 -6.61
C HIS A 450 -62.90 -15.24 -6.03
N SER A 451 -62.43 -15.45 -4.79
CA SER A 451 -62.84 -16.60 -3.99
C SER A 451 -64.32 -16.41 -3.65
N VAL A 452 -65.19 -16.95 -4.48
CA VAL A 452 -66.63 -17.10 -4.20
C VAL A 452 -66.81 -18.42 -3.45
N ASN A 453 -67.18 -18.28 -2.17
CA ASN A 453 -67.99 -19.18 -1.35
C ASN A 453 -67.60 -20.67 -1.26
N GLY A 454 -67.15 -21.07 -0.07
CA GLY A 454 -66.98 -22.47 0.32
C GLY A 454 -67.27 -22.70 1.81
N TRP A 455 -68.32 -22.10 2.36
CA TRP A 455 -68.95 -22.57 3.59
C TRP A 455 -70.16 -23.43 3.19
N PRO A 456 -70.20 -24.73 3.48
CA PRO A 456 -71.43 -25.50 3.34
C PRO A 456 -72.31 -25.19 4.55
N ASN A 457 -73.54 -24.73 4.32
CA ASN A 457 -74.56 -24.70 5.36
C ASN A 457 -75.79 -25.50 4.93
N SER A 458 -76.27 -26.34 5.87
CA SER A 458 -77.52 -27.13 5.90
C SER A 458 -77.56 -28.35 4.95
N LYS A 459 -78.07 -29.54 5.33
CA LYS A 459 -79.16 -29.91 6.25
C LYS A 459 -79.01 -31.35 6.79
N ASN A 460 -79.70 -31.61 7.90
CA ASN A 460 -80.18 -32.92 8.33
C ASN A 460 -80.94 -33.66 7.20
N GLU A 461 -80.84 -35.00 7.16
CA GLU A 461 -81.94 -35.99 7.24
C GLU A 461 -81.63 -37.31 6.50
N GLU A 462 -81.81 -38.40 7.27
CA GLU A 462 -82.24 -39.77 6.92
C GLU A 462 -81.34 -40.76 6.16
N GLY A 463 -81.14 -41.92 6.81
CA GLY A 463 -80.47 -43.13 6.32
C GLY A 463 -79.97 -44.02 7.44
#